data_AF-A0A9E2PJW0-F1
#
_entry.id   AF-A0A9E2PJW0-F1
#
_cell.length_a   1.000
_cell.length_b   1.000
_cell.length_c   1.000
_cell.angle_alpha   90.00
_cell.angle_beta   90.00
_cell.angle_gamma   90.00
#
_symmetry.space_group_name_H-M   'P 1'
#
loop_
_entity.id
_entity.type
_entity.pdbx_description
1 polymer ?
#
loop_
_entity_poly.entity_id
_entity_poly.type
_entity_poly.pdbx_seq_one_letter_code
_entity_poly.pdbx_strand_id
1 'polypeptide(L)'
;MKLKPLFLTICLIVLAAGEAAALTQNAQLVVNELKVFPVYKLKRVAVGDPAIADVTVLSERELMLIAKKAGATSLIIWDEAGQRSFNITVIGKDLEKIAQRIRGLLISSDIRGVRVKTEEDNIYVMGEVLNQRELDKVKDALAPFANVVNLVNLKERQPLVEIDIDVLEVSCDDLKNLGLDWSNSLPVKYSEPTGSSIDGKTPKLWKVFRWDRTTIDARLNFLITEGKARTLANPKLITLSGKEASFLVGGEVGYPVVETEGRSSVQWKDYGVNLKINPSVNSKNEINVKIKAEVSGLDEANKVGDIPALKKREVETELFLNEGETIFLAGLIKNEDSRNVDRLPWLSRIPVLGELFKSTQFKDKRTELVISLTPRIIGERADLQYIAGEMLKQEAILATQRRPPAYSEEEEEEEEESSPFAYYSSMVETIIASRVAYPAQAQEAQQEGTVKIDLHLLSNGRLKEASIRESSGYSSLDEAALSAVQDVAAYPSFPSQITQKELRLSVPVVFKSYVKNE
;
A
#
# COMPACT_ATOMS: atom_id res chain seq x y z
N MET A 1 21.54 91.28 -50.75
CA MET A 1 20.38 90.40 -51.02
C MET A 1 19.85 89.93 -49.65
N LYS A 2 18.61 90.29 -49.32
CA LYS A 2 17.61 89.68 -48.39
C LYS A 2 18.14 88.85 -47.19
N LEU A 3 17.71 88.98 -45.93
CA LEU A 3 16.53 89.58 -45.30
C LEU A 3 16.80 89.72 -43.78
N LYS A 4 15.83 90.32 -43.09
CA LYS A 4 15.84 91.01 -41.78
C LYS A 4 15.56 90.10 -40.54
N PRO A 5 15.54 90.68 -39.30
CA PRO A 5 15.77 90.06 -37.98
C PRO A 5 14.49 89.76 -37.18
N LEU A 6 14.60 89.22 -35.96
CA LEU A 6 13.53 89.26 -34.93
C LEU A 6 14.17 89.03 -33.52
N PHE A 7 14.34 90.06 -32.69
CA PHE A 7 13.43 90.60 -31.66
C PHE A 7 13.40 89.83 -30.32
N LEU A 8 13.84 90.54 -29.27
CA LEU A 8 13.24 90.69 -27.94
C LEU A 8 13.14 89.42 -27.04
N THR A 9 13.43 89.45 -25.73
CA THR A 9 12.55 90.09 -24.74
C THR A 9 13.25 90.19 -23.37
N ILE A 10 13.07 91.35 -22.73
CA ILE A 10 13.33 91.67 -21.32
C ILE A 10 12.44 90.83 -20.40
N CYS A 11 12.97 90.28 -19.30
CA CYS A 11 12.15 89.96 -18.13
C CYS A 11 13.06 89.94 -16.88
N LEU A 12 13.09 91.04 -16.14
CA LEU A 12 12.38 91.25 -14.87
C LEU A 12 13.04 90.49 -13.70
N ILE A 13 13.88 91.21 -12.96
CA ILE A 13 14.43 90.81 -11.66
C ILE A 13 13.29 90.84 -10.65
N VAL A 14 12.84 89.67 -10.19
CA VAL A 14 12.04 89.53 -8.97
C VAL A 14 13.00 89.11 -7.87
N LEU A 15 13.28 90.05 -6.96
CA LEU A 15 14.05 89.82 -5.74
C LEU A 15 13.12 89.10 -4.74
N ALA A 16 13.07 87.78 -4.81
CA ALA A 16 12.45 86.95 -3.77
C ALA A 16 13.52 86.63 -2.72
N ALA A 17 13.43 87.27 -1.55
CA ALA A 17 14.12 86.82 -0.34
C ALA A 17 13.50 85.48 0.08
N GLY A 18 14.03 84.38 -0.47
CA GLY A 18 13.68 83.03 -0.06
C GLY A 18 14.51 82.62 1.15
N GLU A 19 13.87 82.46 2.30
CA GLU A 19 14.39 81.59 3.35
C GLU A 19 14.53 80.18 2.75
N ALA A 20 15.77 79.76 2.50
CA ALA A 20 16.06 78.40 2.10
C ALA A 20 15.71 77.46 3.27
N ALA A 21 14.56 76.79 3.19
CA ALA A 21 14.19 75.74 4.12
C ALA A 21 15.29 74.67 4.08
N ALA A 22 16.05 74.57 5.18
CA ALA A 22 17.12 73.58 5.31
C ALA A 22 16.51 72.17 5.23
N LEU A 23 16.80 71.45 4.14
CA LEU A 23 16.38 70.07 3.97
C LEU A 23 16.96 69.23 5.11
N THR A 24 16.07 68.65 5.93
CA THR A 24 16.46 67.76 7.01
C THR A 24 16.75 66.38 6.45
N GLN A 25 17.98 65.90 6.62
CA GLN A 25 18.42 64.59 6.16
C GLN A 25 18.32 63.56 7.29
N ASN A 26 17.99 62.31 6.98
CA ASN A 26 17.97 61.25 7.98
C ASN A 26 19.28 60.47 7.95
N ALA A 27 19.85 60.18 9.11
CA ALA A 27 20.99 59.28 9.26
C ALA A 27 20.72 58.28 10.37
N GLN A 28 20.82 57.00 10.06
CA GLN A 28 20.76 55.92 11.04
C GLN A 28 22.17 55.45 11.39
N LEU A 29 22.42 55.18 12.67
CA LEU A 29 23.69 54.70 13.22
C LEU A 29 23.43 53.60 14.23
N VAL A 30 24.35 52.66 14.40
CA VAL A 30 24.34 51.68 15.49
C VAL A 30 25.13 52.25 16.67
N VAL A 31 24.78 51.87 17.91
CA VAL A 31 25.60 52.21 19.09
C VAL A 31 27.08 51.84 18.86
N ASN A 32 27.98 52.76 19.19
CA ASN A 32 29.43 52.77 18.93
C ASN A 32 29.85 52.94 17.46
N GLU A 33 28.93 53.20 16.54
CA GLU A 33 29.27 53.54 15.16
C GLU A 33 29.80 54.97 15.04
N LEU A 34 30.83 55.13 14.20
CA LEU A 34 31.46 56.41 13.88
C LEU A 34 31.05 56.84 12.47
N LYS A 35 30.60 58.08 12.32
CA LYS A 35 30.28 58.64 11.00
C LYS A 35 30.94 59.99 10.80
N VAL A 36 31.72 60.09 9.72
CA VAL A 36 32.38 61.34 9.34
C VAL A 36 31.47 62.12 8.39
N PHE A 37 31.25 63.39 8.72
CA PHE A 37 30.54 64.35 7.91
C PHE A 37 31.55 65.33 7.28
N PRO A 38 31.53 65.50 5.95
CA PRO A 38 32.31 66.55 5.31
C PRO A 38 31.69 67.91 5.64
N VAL A 39 32.54 68.86 6.01
CA VAL A 39 32.17 70.25 6.33
C VAL A 39 33.08 71.21 5.55
N TYR A 40 32.61 72.44 5.30
CA TYR A 40 33.37 73.44 4.54
C TYR A 40 33.67 74.65 5.40
N LYS A 41 34.82 74.65 6.09
CA LYS A 41 35.17 75.65 7.12
C LYS A 41 34.07 75.76 8.17
N LEU A 42 34.08 74.77 9.06
CA LEU A 42 33.11 74.65 10.15
C LEU A 42 33.04 75.94 10.98
N LYS A 43 31.84 76.51 11.10
CA LYS A 43 31.57 77.66 11.98
C LYS A 43 31.03 77.21 13.32
N ARG A 44 30.08 76.28 13.30
CA ARG A 44 29.41 75.76 14.51
C ARG A 44 28.83 74.38 14.25
N VAL A 45 28.73 73.58 15.30
CA VAL A 45 27.94 72.35 15.33
C VAL A 45 27.10 72.31 16.60
N ALA A 46 25.92 71.72 16.54
CA ALA A 46 25.08 71.44 17.70
C ALA A 46 24.48 70.04 17.59
N VAL A 47 24.41 69.36 18.73
CA VAL A 47 23.71 68.08 18.87
C VAL A 47 22.61 68.27 19.91
N GLY A 48 21.40 67.73 19.64
CA GLY A 48 20.25 67.85 20.54
C GLY A 48 20.50 67.18 21.89
N ASP A 49 20.77 65.88 21.88
CA ASP A 49 21.13 65.08 23.04
C ASP A 49 22.52 64.41 22.85
N PRO A 50 23.59 64.95 23.51
CA PRO A 50 24.94 64.38 23.49
C PRO A 50 25.08 62.99 24.13
N ALA A 51 24.08 62.53 24.92
CA ALA A 51 24.08 61.18 25.47
C ALA A 51 23.67 60.12 24.44
N ILE A 52 22.91 60.51 23.40
CA ILE A 52 22.50 59.65 22.29
C ILE A 52 23.59 59.60 21.22
N ALA A 53 24.07 60.76 20.77
CA ALA A 53 25.20 60.85 19.85
C ALA A 53 26.04 62.08 20.19
N ASP A 54 27.36 61.97 20.07
CA ASP A 54 28.30 63.05 20.40
C ASP A 54 29.16 63.40 19.20
N VAL A 55 29.64 64.63 19.15
CA VAL A 55 30.38 65.16 18.01
C VAL A 55 31.78 65.58 18.42
N THR A 56 32.75 65.20 17.60
CA THR A 56 34.15 65.65 17.70
C THR A 56 34.57 66.29 16.38
N VAL A 57 35.08 67.52 16.45
CA VAL A 57 35.63 68.22 15.29
C VAL A 57 37.03 67.67 15.02
N LEU A 58 37.23 67.07 13.85
CA LEU A 58 38.55 66.53 13.46
C LEU A 58 39.39 67.61 12.77
N SER A 59 38.77 68.41 11.90
CA SER A 59 39.40 69.53 11.20
C SER A 59 38.35 70.55 10.74
N GLU A 60 38.78 71.64 10.09
CA GLU A 60 37.86 72.57 9.42
C GLU A 60 37.08 71.94 8.26
N ARG A 61 37.44 70.72 7.84
CA ARG A 61 36.83 69.99 6.72
C ARG A 61 36.09 68.72 7.12
N GLU A 62 36.28 68.24 8.34
CA GLU A 62 35.72 66.96 8.79
C GLU A 62 35.21 67.02 10.23
N LEU A 63 34.04 66.42 10.43
CA LEU A 63 33.37 66.31 11.71
C LEU A 63 32.98 64.87 11.95
N MET A 64 33.35 64.30 13.09
CA MET A 64 33.02 62.93 13.46
C MET A 64 31.85 62.90 14.44
N LEU A 65 30.83 62.12 14.12
CA LEU A 65 29.71 61.80 14.99
C LEU A 65 29.90 60.39 15.56
N ILE A 66 29.77 60.24 16.87
CA ILE A 66 29.88 58.99 17.61
C ILE A 66 28.50 58.66 18.18
N ALA A 67 27.91 57.54 17.77
CA ALA A 67 26.67 57.05 18.37
C ALA A 67 26.95 56.41 19.74
N LYS A 68 26.37 56.95 20.83
CA LYS A 68 26.63 56.49 22.21
C LYS A 68 25.51 55.63 22.78
N LYS A 69 24.24 55.98 22.53
CA LYS A 69 23.08 55.30 23.12
C LYS A 69 21.92 55.28 22.13
N ALA A 70 21.13 54.20 22.15
CA ALA A 70 19.93 54.10 21.33
C ALA A 70 18.93 55.23 21.63
N GLY A 71 18.34 55.80 20.59
CA GLY A 71 17.42 56.94 20.67
C GLY A 71 17.46 57.81 19.42
N ALA A 72 16.71 58.91 19.43
CA ALA A 72 16.72 59.90 18.35
C ALA A 72 17.27 61.23 18.85
N THR A 73 18.17 61.84 18.09
CA THR A 73 18.75 63.17 18.35
C THR A 73 18.89 63.93 17.04
N SER A 74 19.08 65.25 17.10
CA SER A 74 19.30 66.07 15.91
C SER A 74 20.74 66.57 15.88
N LEU A 75 21.31 66.65 14.67
CA LEU A 75 22.62 67.25 14.41
C LEU A 75 22.43 68.44 13.47
N ILE A 76 22.90 69.61 13.86
CA ILE A 76 22.90 70.81 13.02
C ILE A 76 24.32 71.28 12.80
N ILE A 77 24.70 71.42 11.54
CA ILE A 77 26.01 71.87 11.10
C ILE A 77 25.88 73.23 10.44
N TRP A 78 26.68 74.20 10.87
CA TRP A 78 26.85 75.50 10.22
C TRP A 78 28.27 75.61 9.68
N ASP A 79 28.39 75.75 8.37
CA ASP A 79 29.67 75.93 7.67
C ASP A 79 29.56 77.04 6.60
N GLU A 80 30.57 77.24 5.75
CA GLU A 80 30.49 78.21 4.65
C GLU A 80 29.49 77.81 3.55
N ALA A 81 29.08 76.54 3.47
CA ALA A 81 28.08 76.07 2.53
C ALA A 81 26.63 76.29 3.02
N GLY A 82 26.45 76.64 4.30
CA GLY A 82 25.16 76.99 4.89
C GLY A 82 24.83 76.18 6.15
N GLN A 83 23.54 76.09 6.46
CA GLN A 83 23.02 75.27 7.55
C GLN A 83 22.48 73.94 7.03
N ARG A 84 22.95 72.83 7.62
CA ARG A 84 22.43 71.48 7.34
C ARG A 84 21.91 70.84 8.62
N SER A 85 20.69 70.31 8.57
CA SER A 85 20.05 69.61 9.69
C SER A 85 19.95 68.12 9.40
N PHE A 86 20.28 67.29 10.39
CA PHE A 86 20.18 65.84 10.32
C PHE A 86 19.35 65.30 11.48
N ASN A 87 18.41 64.40 11.20
CA ASN A 87 17.80 63.56 12.20
C ASN A 87 18.67 62.30 12.35
N ILE A 88 19.25 62.12 13.52
CA ILE A 88 20.10 60.99 13.86
C ILE A 88 19.28 59.99 14.67
N THR A 89 19.06 58.81 14.11
CA THR A 89 18.48 57.69 14.85
C THR A 89 19.58 56.70 15.18
N VAL A 90 19.86 56.52 16.47
CA VAL A 90 20.79 55.51 16.95
C VAL A 90 20.00 54.26 17.31
N ILE A 91 20.27 53.15 16.63
CA ILE A 91 19.70 51.83 16.93
C ILE A 91 20.62 51.05 17.86
N GLY A 92 20.04 50.36 18.85
CA GLY A 92 20.79 49.69 19.91
C GLY A 92 21.59 48.47 19.46
N LYS A 93 21.09 47.72 18.46
CA LYS A 93 21.73 46.52 17.91
C LYS A 93 21.43 46.43 16.42
N ASP A 94 22.41 45.98 15.65
CA ASP A 94 22.23 45.63 14.25
C ASP A 94 21.58 44.24 14.15
N LEU A 95 20.25 44.22 14.21
CA LEU A 95 19.46 42.99 14.16
C LEU A 95 19.69 42.22 12.85
N GLU A 96 20.01 42.92 11.75
CA GLU A 96 20.28 42.26 10.48
C GLU A 96 21.62 41.51 10.52
N LYS A 97 22.67 42.08 11.10
CA LYS A 97 23.93 41.33 11.33
C LYS A 97 23.71 40.11 12.22
N ILE A 98 22.88 40.22 13.26
CA ILE A 98 22.54 39.10 14.13
C ILE A 98 21.75 38.04 13.34
N ALA A 99 20.76 38.46 12.56
CA ALA A 99 19.98 37.58 11.70
C ALA A 99 20.86 36.85 10.67
N GLN A 100 21.83 37.52 10.06
CA GLN A 100 22.80 36.89 9.16
C GLN A 100 23.64 35.81 9.87
N ARG A 101 24.07 36.07 11.12
CA ARG A 101 24.78 35.07 11.92
C ARG A 101 23.90 33.87 12.25
N ILE A 102 22.63 34.09 12.62
CA ILE A 102 21.65 33.02 12.85
C ILE A 102 21.44 32.19 11.57
N ARG A 103 21.24 32.85 10.42
CA ARG A 103 21.12 32.17 9.11
C ARG A 103 22.34 31.29 8.83
N GLY A 104 23.55 31.82 9.06
CA GLY A 104 24.79 31.07 8.89
C GLY A 104 24.88 29.83 9.79
N LEU A 105 24.49 29.95 11.07
CA LEU A 105 24.47 28.83 12.02
C LEU A 105 23.48 27.74 11.61
N LEU A 106 22.26 28.12 11.22
CA LEU A 106 21.22 27.18 10.77
C LEU A 106 21.68 26.41 9.53
N ILE A 107 22.26 27.11 8.55
CA ILE A 107 22.81 26.49 7.32
C ILE A 107 23.97 25.53 7.67
N SER A 108 24.91 25.96 8.51
CA SER A 108 26.04 25.11 8.93
C SER A 108 25.61 23.87 9.72
N SER A 109 24.41 23.89 10.32
CA SER A 109 23.80 22.78 11.05
C SER A 109 22.93 21.87 10.17
N ASP A 110 22.94 22.08 8.84
CA ASP A 110 22.10 21.40 7.82
C ASP A 110 20.58 21.61 8.01
N ILE A 111 20.18 22.75 8.57
CA ILE A 111 18.77 23.11 8.75
C ILE A 111 18.35 24.03 7.61
N ARG A 112 17.63 23.49 6.62
CA ARG A 112 17.25 24.20 5.38
C ARG A 112 15.79 24.68 5.32
N GLY A 113 14.90 24.11 6.13
CA GLY A 113 13.46 24.42 6.14
C GLY A 113 13.06 25.68 6.92
N VAL A 114 14.03 26.46 7.40
CA VAL A 114 13.83 27.55 8.35
C VAL A 114 14.30 28.88 7.74
N ARG A 115 13.53 29.94 7.98
CA ARG A 115 13.80 31.31 7.53
C ARG A 115 13.90 32.25 8.72
N VAL A 116 14.74 33.27 8.57
CA VAL A 116 14.98 34.30 9.59
C VAL A 116 14.56 35.66 9.04
N LYS A 117 13.64 36.33 9.72
CA LYS A 117 13.17 37.69 9.42
C LYS A 117 13.43 38.61 10.61
N THR A 118 13.72 39.87 10.33
CA THR A 118 13.84 40.92 11.34
C THR A 118 12.64 41.85 11.21
N GLU A 119 11.94 42.12 12.30
CA GLU A 119 10.81 43.05 12.31
C GLU A 119 10.79 43.78 13.65
N GLU A 120 10.75 45.11 13.57
CA GLU A 120 10.92 46.03 14.71
C GLU A 120 12.18 45.71 15.52
N ASP A 121 12.02 45.29 16.78
CA ASP A 121 13.10 44.96 17.71
C ASP A 121 13.36 43.44 17.87
N ASN A 122 12.67 42.61 17.08
CA ASN A 122 12.70 41.14 17.19
C ASN A 122 13.18 40.45 15.92
N ILE A 123 13.77 39.27 16.12
CA ILE A 123 14.15 38.34 15.07
C ILE A 123 13.20 37.14 15.12
N TYR A 124 12.49 36.90 14.04
CA TYR A 124 11.56 35.79 13.89
C TYR A 124 12.23 34.66 13.12
N VAL A 125 12.26 33.48 13.72
CA VAL A 125 12.77 32.26 13.10
C VAL A 125 11.59 31.32 12.87
N MET A 126 11.27 31.05 11.61
CA MET A 126 10.00 30.43 11.21
C MET A 126 10.23 29.43 10.07
N GLY A 127 9.50 28.33 10.10
CA GLY A 127 9.61 27.26 9.12
C GLY A 127 9.26 25.90 9.69
N GLU A 128 9.63 24.84 8.97
CA GLU A 128 9.35 23.46 9.36
C GLU A 128 10.63 22.63 9.40
N VAL A 129 10.75 21.75 10.39
CA VAL A 129 11.88 20.82 10.55
C VAL A 129 11.42 19.37 10.52
N LEU A 130 12.27 18.45 10.07
CA LEU A 130 11.84 17.08 9.72
C LEU A 130 11.64 16.15 10.91
N ASN A 131 12.22 16.50 12.06
CA ASN A 131 12.27 15.66 13.24
C ASN A 131 12.58 16.48 14.51
N GLN A 132 12.36 15.87 15.67
CA GLN A 132 12.57 16.52 16.97
C GLN A 132 14.03 16.94 17.19
N ARG A 133 14.99 16.14 16.70
CA ARG A 133 16.42 16.44 16.84
C ARG A 133 16.82 17.73 16.13
N GLU A 134 16.25 18.00 14.95
CA GLU A 134 16.43 19.28 14.25
C GLU A 134 15.78 20.43 15.01
N LEU A 135 14.58 20.21 15.56
CA LEU A 135 13.90 21.23 16.38
C LEU A 135 14.72 21.61 17.61
N ASP A 136 15.31 20.63 18.29
CA ASP A 136 16.16 20.86 19.45
C ASP A 136 17.46 21.58 19.06
N LYS A 137 18.09 21.19 17.95
CA LYS A 137 19.23 21.94 17.38
C LYS A 137 18.89 23.39 17.07
N VAL A 138 17.70 23.67 16.53
CA VAL A 138 17.24 25.04 16.32
C VAL A 138 17.16 25.76 17.67
N LYS A 139 16.49 25.20 18.67
CA LYS A 139 16.38 25.81 20.00
C LYS A 139 17.75 26.12 20.61
N ASP A 140 18.66 25.16 20.57
CA ASP A 140 20.02 25.31 21.09
C ASP A 140 20.82 26.37 20.33
N ALA A 141 20.70 26.41 19.00
CA ALA A 141 21.36 27.41 18.17
C ALA A 141 20.83 28.83 18.41
N LEU A 142 19.56 28.96 18.79
CA LEU A 142 18.93 30.26 19.07
C LEU A 142 19.14 30.73 20.52
N ALA A 143 19.38 29.83 21.48
CA ALA A 143 19.53 30.14 22.90
C ALA A 143 20.53 31.27 23.24
N PRO A 144 21.68 31.42 22.55
CA PRO A 144 22.63 32.50 22.81
C PRO A 144 22.16 33.90 22.36
N PHE A 145 21.09 33.99 21.57
CA PHE A 145 20.64 35.23 20.96
C PHE A 145 19.43 35.81 21.70
N ALA A 146 19.57 37.05 22.19
CA ALA A 146 18.44 37.79 22.75
C ALA A 146 17.52 38.33 21.64
N ASN A 147 16.25 38.58 21.97
CA ASN A 147 15.21 39.11 21.06
C ASN A 147 14.92 38.19 19.85
N VAL A 148 15.03 36.88 20.03
CA VAL A 148 14.66 35.89 19.01
C VAL A 148 13.36 35.20 19.40
N VAL A 149 12.37 35.24 18.50
CA VAL A 149 11.11 34.51 18.61
C VAL A 149 11.18 33.26 17.72
N ASN A 150 11.13 32.09 18.35
CA ASN A 150 11.13 30.81 17.64
C ASN A 150 9.69 30.37 17.32
N LEU A 151 9.37 30.31 16.03
CA LEU A 151 8.11 29.86 15.45
C LEU A 151 8.34 28.67 14.51
N VAL A 152 9.39 27.88 14.74
CA VAL A 152 9.68 26.68 13.95
C VAL A 152 8.82 25.52 14.44
N ASN A 153 8.12 24.88 13.51
CA ASN A 153 7.26 23.75 13.79
C ASN A 153 7.87 22.44 13.28
N LEU A 154 7.44 21.32 13.85
CA LEU A 154 7.78 20.01 13.30
C LEU A 154 6.93 19.77 12.04
N LYS A 155 7.57 19.37 10.95
CA LYS A 155 6.89 18.96 9.73
C LYS A 155 6.08 17.70 10.02
N GLU A 156 4.76 17.81 9.98
CA GLU A 156 3.87 16.66 10.12
C GLU A 156 4.17 15.67 8.99
N ARG A 157 4.59 14.46 9.35
CA ARG A 157 4.69 13.38 8.39
C ARG A 157 3.27 12.92 8.08
N GLN A 158 2.96 12.78 6.79
CA GLN A 158 1.76 12.06 6.40
C GLN A 158 1.87 10.64 6.96
N PRO A 159 0.95 10.21 7.83
CA PRO A 159 0.99 8.86 8.35
C PRO A 159 0.75 7.87 7.21
N LEU A 160 1.28 6.67 7.36
CA LEU A 160 0.91 5.55 6.51
C LEU A 160 -0.40 4.97 7.04
N VAL A 161 -1.23 4.47 6.15
CA VAL A 161 -2.50 3.82 6.47
C VAL A 161 -2.47 2.42 5.88
N GLU A 162 -2.60 1.42 6.73
CA GLU A 162 -2.90 0.04 6.35
C GLU A 162 -4.41 -0.11 6.22
N ILE A 163 -4.86 -0.80 5.18
CA ILE A 163 -6.26 -1.15 4.97
C ILE A 163 -6.32 -2.64 4.69
N ASP A 164 -7.04 -3.33 5.55
CA ASP A 164 -7.29 -4.76 5.50
C ASP A 164 -8.71 -5.01 5.01
N ILE A 165 -8.87 -5.82 3.97
CA ILE A 165 -10.08 -5.92 3.18
C ILE A 165 -10.41 -7.39 2.95
N ASP A 166 -11.66 -7.77 3.20
CA ASP A 166 -12.20 -9.06 2.76
C ASP A 166 -13.22 -8.84 1.67
N VAL A 167 -13.08 -9.54 0.55
CA VAL A 167 -14.06 -9.57 -0.52
C VAL A 167 -14.72 -10.95 -0.51
N LEU A 168 -16.00 -11.00 -0.18
CA LEU A 168 -16.73 -12.23 0.10
C LEU A 168 -17.96 -12.33 -0.82
N GLU A 169 -18.23 -13.54 -1.31
CA GLU A 169 -19.50 -13.89 -1.96
C GLU A 169 -20.34 -14.70 -0.97
N VAL A 170 -21.52 -14.21 -0.61
CA VAL A 170 -22.39 -14.83 0.41
C VAL A 170 -23.77 -15.13 -0.15
N SER A 171 -24.34 -16.29 0.16
CA SER A 171 -25.74 -16.62 -0.20
C SER A 171 -26.76 -15.65 0.42
N CYS A 172 -27.71 -15.14 -0.36
CA CYS A 172 -28.72 -14.18 0.12
C CYS A 172 -29.66 -14.76 1.19
N ASP A 173 -29.90 -16.07 1.17
CA ASP A 173 -30.76 -16.74 2.17
C ASP A 173 -30.08 -16.77 3.55
N ASP A 174 -28.76 -16.90 3.56
CA ASP A 174 -27.95 -16.93 4.79
C ASP A 174 -27.66 -15.51 5.32
N LEU A 175 -27.63 -14.48 4.46
CA LEU A 175 -27.57 -13.07 4.86
C LEU A 175 -28.76 -12.66 5.75
N LYS A 176 -29.96 -13.18 5.49
CA LYS A 176 -31.16 -12.93 6.33
C LYS A 176 -31.08 -13.66 7.68
N ASN A 177 -30.51 -14.87 7.71
CA ASN A 177 -30.32 -15.66 8.93
C ASN A 177 -29.21 -15.09 9.86
N LEU A 178 -28.35 -14.20 9.35
CA LEU A 178 -27.36 -13.47 10.15
C LEU A 178 -27.97 -12.39 11.06
N GLY A 179 -29.26 -12.06 10.91
CA GLY A 179 -29.92 -11.01 11.70
C GLY A 179 -29.39 -9.60 11.45
N LEU A 180 -28.66 -9.42 10.34
CA LEU A 180 -28.08 -8.16 9.91
C LEU A 180 -29.05 -7.52 8.90
N ASP A 181 -29.88 -6.60 9.36
CA ASP A 181 -30.87 -5.90 8.55
C ASP A 181 -30.21 -4.70 7.84
N TRP A 182 -29.38 -4.98 6.83
CA TRP A 182 -28.53 -3.98 6.13
C TRP A 182 -29.33 -2.94 5.33
N SER A 183 -30.62 -3.20 5.04
CA SER A 183 -31.46 -2.27 4.27
C SER A 183 -31.83 -0.99 5.02
N ASN A 184 -31.60 -0.94 6.34
CA ASN A 184 -31.92 0.23 7.19
C ASN A 184 -30.70 0.99 7.70
N SER A 185 -29.46 0.63 7.32
CA SER A 185 -28.23 1.26 7.84
C SER A 185 -27.74 2.48 7.03
N LEU A 186 -28.49 2.95 6.03
CA LEU A 186 -28.18 4.19 5.29
C LEU A 186 -29.35 5.20 5.29
N PRO A 187 -29.59 5.93 6.40
CA PRO A 187 -30.27 7.21 6.33
C PRO A 187 -29.22 8.32 6.22
N VAL A 188 -28.89 8.76 5.00
CA VAL A 188 -28.29 10.08 4.82
C VAL A 188 -29.37 11.11 5.09
N LYS A 189 -29.41 11.62 6.33
CA LYS A 189 -30.10 12.87 6.65
C LYS A 189 -29.08 13.84 7.23
N TYR A 190 -28.70 14.83 6.41
CA TYR A 190 -28.08 16.06 6.90
C TYR A 190 -29.03 16.67 7.93
N SER A 191 -28.57 16.80 9.17
CA SER A 191 -29.24 17.59 10.21
C SER A 191 -28.30 18.72 10.59
N GLU A 192 -28.73 19.95 10.31
CA GLU A 192 -28.05 21.16 10.75
C GLU A 192 -28.01 21.21 12.29
N PRO A 193 -26.92 21.69 12.90
CA PRO A 193 -26.85 21.78 14.35
C PRO A 193 -27.64 23.01 14.80
N THR A 194 -28.89 22.82 15.23
CA THR A 194 -29.62 23.83 16.01
C THR A 194 -29.53 23.51 17.50
N GLY A 195 -29.12 24.52 18.27
CA GLY A 195 -28.50 24.35 19.57
C GLY A 195 -29.39 23.90 20.74
N SER A 196 -28.66 23.41 21.75
CA SER A 196 -28.91 23.37 23.20
C SER A 196 -30.34 23.32 23.73
N SER A 197 -30.62 22.26 24.49
CA SER A 197 -31.41 22.37 25.72
C SER A 197 -30.88 21.41 26.78
N ILE A 198 -30.60 22.00 27.93
CA ILE A 198 -30.18 21.42 29.20
C ILE A 198 -31.45 20.86 29.85
N ASP A 199 -31.66 19.55 29.84
CA ASP A 199 -32.34 18.87 30.95
C ASP A 199 -32.03 17.38 30.94
N GLY A 200 -31.71 16.84 32.11
CA GLY A 200 -31.18 15.50 32.31
C GLY A 200 -32.24 14.42 32.12
N LYS A 201 -32.41 13.94 30.88
CA LYS A 201 -32.89 12.59 30.49
C LYS A 201 -32.91 12.50 28.97
N THR A 202 -31.79 12.16 28.36
CA THR A 202 -31.71 11.95 26.91
C THR A 202 -32.37 10.61 26.52
N PRO A 203 -33.29 10.57 25.54
CA PRO A 203 -33.79 9.32 24.98
C PRO A 203 -32.66 8.59 24.24
N LYS A 204 -32.53 7.28 24.51
CA LYS A 204 -31.62 6.36 23.84
C LYS A 204 -31.95 6.30 22.34
N LEU A 205 -31.24 7.06 21.51
CA LEU A 205 -31.42 7.04 20.06
C LEU A 205 -30.09 7.03 19.30
N TRP A 206 -29.12 6.28 19.83
CA TRP A 206 -28.01 5.76 19.05
C TRP A 206 -27.54 4.43 19.66
N LYS A 207 -27.84 3.30 19.01
CA LYS A 207 -27.16 2.03 19.26
C LYS A 207 -26.14 1.83 18.14
N VAL A 208 -24.90 2.27 18.34
CA VAL A 208 -23.76 1.78 17.56
C VAL A 208 -23.56 0.34 18.03
N PHE A 209 -23.66 -0.63 17.13
CA PHE A 209 -23.18 -1.97 17.43
C PHE A 209 -21.67 -1.99 17.20
N ARG A 210 -20.89 -1.95 18.29
CA ARG A 210 -19.45 -2.20 18.28
C ARG A 210 -19.24 -3.71 18.28
N TRP A 211 -18.72 -4.28 17.20
CA TRP A 211 -18.40 -5.71 17.11
C TRP A 211 -16.91 -5.93 17.33
N ASP A 212 -16.55 -6.98 18.07
CA ASP A 212 -15.18 -7.47 18.19
C ASP A 212 -14.87 -8.36 16.98
N ARG A 213 -13.80 -8.05 16.25
CA ARG A 213 -13.38 -8.75 15.01
C ARG A 213 -13.25 -10.26 15.19
N THR A 214 -12.85 -10.71 16.39
CA THR A 214 -12.69 -12.14 16.71
C THR A 214 -13.99 -12.95 16.66
N THR A 215 -15.13 -12.34 17.01
CA THR A 215 -16.44 -13.01 16.99
C THR A 215 -17.05 -13.10 15.59
N ILE A 216 -16.62 -12.22 14.68
CA ILE A 216 -17.05 -12.21 13.29
C ILE A 216 -16.24 -13.24 12.48
N ASP A 217 -14.93 -13.30 12.69
CA ASP A 217 -14.05 -14.28 12.04
C ASP A 217 -14.52 -15.72 12.31
N ALA A 218 -14.91 -16.04 13.55
CA ALA A 218 -15.44 -17.37 13.92
C ALA A 218 -16.74 -17.75 13.18
N ARG A 219 -17.63 -16.79 12.95
CA ARG A 219 -18.92 -17.03 12.26
C ARG A 219 -18.77 -17.02 10.74
N LEU A 220 -17.89 -16.18 10.21
CA LEU A 220 -17.55 -16.18 8.79
C LEU A 220 -16.89 -17.51 8.39
N ASN A 221 -15.96 -18.00 9.22
CA ASN A 221 -15.34 -19.31 9.02
C ASN A 221 -16.34 -20.47 9.05
N PHE A 222 -17.38 -20.39 9.89
CA PHE A 222 -18.47 -21.36 9.89
C PHE A 222 -19.26 -21.36 8.56
N LEU A 223 -19.58 -20.18 8.01
CA LEU A 223 -20.27 -20.07 6.72
C LEU A 223 -19.42 -20.53 5.53
N ILE A 224 -18.10 -20.30 5.60
CA ILE A 224 -17.15 -20.83 4.60
C ILE A 224 -17.12 -22.37 4.68
N THR A 225 -17.08 -22.92 5.89
CA THR A 225 -17.07 -24.37 6.13
C THR A 225 -18.36 -25.06 5.68
N GLU A 226 -19.52 -24.40 5.84
CA GLU A 226 -20.81 -24.87 5.33
C GLU A 226 -21.01 -24.62 3.82
N GLY A 227 -20.05 -24.01 3.12
CA GLY A 227 -20.12 -23.71 1.68
C GLY A 227 -21.10 -22.58 1.31
N LYS A 228 -21.50 -21.77 2.29
CA LYS A 228 -22.50 -20.69 2.18
C LYS A 228 -21.90 -19.31 1.91
N ALA A 229 -20.62 -19.16 2.23
CA ALA A 229 -19.81 -18.01 1.87
C ALA A 229 -18.51 -18.47 1.20
N ARG A 230 -17.98 -17.67 0.29
CA ARG A 230 -16.68 -17.93 -0.34
C ARG A 230 -15.88 -16.63 -0.41
N THR A 231 -14.63 -16.69 0.06
CA THR A 231 -13.68 -15.59 -0.09
C THR A 231 -13.23 -15.48 -1.54
N LEU A 232 -13.38 -14.30 -2.11
CA LEU A 232 -12.92 -13.96 -3.46
C LEU A 232 -11.51 -13.36 -3.42
N ALA A 233 -11.24 -12.50 -2.44
CA ALA A 233 -9.93 -11.94 -2.20
C ALA A 233 -9.80 -11.43 -0.75
N ASN A 234 -8.58 -11.43 -0.21
CA ASN A 234 -8.22 -10.75 1.03
C ASN A 234 -6.94 -9.93 0.78
N PRO A 235 -7.05 -8.72 0.19
CA PRO A 235 -5.91 -7.86 -0.02
C PRO A 235 -5.64 -6.97 1.18
N LYS A 236 -4.35 -6.80 1.50
CA LYS A 236 -3.85 -5.82 2.46
C LYS A 236 -3.08 -4.73 1.72
N LEU A 237 -3.51 -3.47 1.87
CA LEU A 237 -2.94 -2.33 1.16
C LEU A 237 -2.35 -1.33 2.16
N ILE A 238 -1.18 -0.78 1.83
CA ILE A 238 -0.52 0.25 2.63
C ILE A 238 -0.24 1.45 1.72
N THR A 239 -0.68 2.64 2.14
CA THR A 239 -0.46 3.88 1.38
C THR A 239 -0.28 5.08 2.32
N LEU A 240 0.25 6.18 1.80
CA LEU A 240 0.32 7.44 2.53
C LEU A 240 -1.08 8.06 2.65
N SER A 241 -1.33 8.72 3.78
CA SER A 241 -2.52 9.57 3.95
C SER A 241 -2.63 10.59 2.81
N GLY A 242 -3.77 10.59 2.13
CA GLY A 242 -4.11 11.41 0.96
C GLY A 242 -3.59 10.87 -0.37
N LYS A 243 -3.05 9.64 -0.43
CA LYS A 243 -2.55 9.01 -1.67
C LYS A 243 -3.37 7.78 -2.03
N GLU A 244 -3.76 7.69 -3.29
CA GLU A 244 -4.47 6.54 -3.84
C GLU A 244 -3.55 5.32 -3.95
N ALA A 245 -4.07 4.16 -3.55
CA ALA A 245 -3.53 2.85 -3.84
C ALA A 245 -4.52 2.05 -4.68
N SER A 246 -4.02 1.28 -5.63
CA SER A 246 -4.80 0.39 -6.48
C SER A 246 -4.31 -1.04 -6.37
N PHE A 247 -5.23 -1.99 -6.50
CA PHE A 247 -4.98 -3.42 -6.47
C PHE A 247 -5.84 -4.10 -7.51
N LEU A 248 -5.24 -4.93 -8.36
CA LEU A 248 -5.94 -5.71 -9.36
C LEU A 248 -5.45 -7.16 -9.29
N VAL A 249 -6.38 -8.09 -9.16
CA VAL A 249 -6.13 -9.53 -9.25
C VAL A 249 -7.17 -10.16 -10.16
N GLY A 250 -6.72 -10.81 -11.22
CA GLY A 250 -7.57 -11.49 -12.17
C GLY A 250 -6.87 -11.68 -13.52
N GLY A 251 -7.60 -11.52 -14.61
CA GLY A 251 -7.07 -11.70 -15.96
C GLY A 251 -7.65 -10.68 -16.94
N GLU A 252 -7.32 -10.85 -18.22
CA GLU A 252 -7.80 -9.99 -19.30
C GLU A 252 -8.57 -10.82 -20.32
N VAL A 253 -9.63 -10.24 -20.89
CA VAL A 253 -10.37 -10.82 -22.02
C VAL A 253 -10.38 -9.85 -23.20
N GLY A 254 -10.07 -10.37 -24.39
CA GLY A 254 -10.00 -9.59 -25.63
C GLY A 254 -11.34 -9.54 -26.36
N TYR A 255 -11.77 -8.34 -26.74
CA TYR A 255 -12.95 -8.07 -27.56
C TYR A 255 -12.54 -7.56 -28.94
N PRO A 256 -12.87 -8.26 -30.04
CA PRO A 256 -12.66 -7.76 -31.38
C PRO A 256 -13.64 -6.63 -31.66
N VAL A 257 -13.11 -5.48 -32.04
CA VAL A 257 -13.85 -4.30 -32.47
C VAL A 257 -13.56 -4.11 -33.95
N VAL A 258 -14.61 -4.06 -34.77
CA VAL A 258 -14.50 -3.79 -36.20
C VAL A 258 -14.56 -2.27 -36.40
N GLU A 259 -13.47 -1.69 -36.89
CA GLU A 259 -13.41 -0.28 -37.26
C GLU A 259 -14.07 -0.02 -38.62
N THR A 260 -14.46 1.23 -38.88
CA THR A 260 -15.21 1.68 -40.07
C THR A 260 -14.57 1.32 -41.42
N GLU A 261 -13.27 0.98 -41.45
CA GLU A 261 -12.53 0.54 -42.65
C GLU A 261 -12.38 -0.99 -42.78
N GLY A 262 -13.06 -1.79 -41.95
CA GLY A 262 -12.98 -3.25 -41.97
C GLY A 262 -11.71 -3.83 -41.32
N ARG A 263 -10.88 -2.98 -40.68
CA ARG A 263 -9.82 -3.45 -39.77
C ARG A 263 -10.45 -3.93 -38.48
N SER A 264 -10.05 -5.11 -38.02
CA SER A 264 -10.38 -5.60 -36.68
C SER A 264 -9.25 -5.24 -35.72
N SER A 265 -9.60 -4.64 -34.58
CA SER A 265 -8.68 -4.35 -33.48
C SER A 265 -9.18 -5.08 -32.23
N VAL A 266 -8.28 -5.59 -31.39
CA VAL A 266 -8.66 -6.29 -30.15
C VAL A 266 -8.53 -5.31 -28.98
N GLN A 267 -9.64 -5.09 -28.26
CA GLN A 267 -9.67 -4.34 -27.01
C GLN A 267 -9.64 -5.29 -25.82
N TRP A 268 -8.63 -5.19 -24.99
CA TRP A 268 -8.52 -5.96 -23.75
C TRP A 268 -9.34 -5.28 -22.64
N LYS A 269 -10.09 -6.08 -21.87
CA LYS A 269 -10.73 -5.64 -20.64
C LYS A 269 -10.32 -6.56 -19.50
N ASP A 270 -9.91 -5.96 -18.40
CA ASP A 270 -9.58 -6.67 -17.18
C ASP A 270 -10.85 -7.24 -16.54
N TYR A 271 -10.71 -8.39 -15.90
CA TYR A 271 -11.70 -8.94 -15.00
C TYR A 271 -11.04 -9.49 -13.75
N GLY A 272 -11.79 -9.56 -12.65
CA GLY A 272 -11.31 -10.03 -11.35
C GLY A 272 -11.65 -9.05 -10.25
N VAL A 273 -10.83 -8.99 -9.21
CA VAL A 273 -10.98 -8.05 -8.10
C VAL A 273 -10.12 -6.82 -8.35
N ASN A 274 -10.76 -5.66 -8.53
CA ASN A 274 -10.13 -4.37 -8.71
C ASN A 274 -10.54 -3.43 -7.57
N LEU A 275 -9.58 -2.99 -6.76
CA LEU A 275 -9.78 -2.09 -5.63
C LEU A 275 -8.98 -0.82 -5.86
N LYS A 276 -9.62 0.33 -5.62
CA LYS A 276 -8.96 1.63 -5.54
C LYS A 276 -9.35 2.30 -4.24
N ILE A 277 -8.36 2.75 -3.49
CA ILE A 277 -8.58 3.30 -2.16
C ILE A 277 -7.72 4.52 -1.94
N ASN A 278 -8.34 5.57 -1.43
CA ASN A 278 -7.69 6.80 -1.06
C ASN A 278 -8.04 7.12 0.40
N PRO A 279 -7.20 6.70 1.37
CA PRO A 279 -7.39 7.04 2.77
C PRO A 279 -6.81 8.41 3.07
N SER A 280 -7.42 9.14 3.99
CA SER A 280 -6.86 10.36 4.56
C SER A 280 -7.14 10.43 6.05
N VAL A 281 -6.11 10.77 6.82
CA VAL A 281 -6.17 10.92 8.28
C VAL A 281 -6.37 12.38 8.62
N ASN A 282 -7.38 12.68 9.43
CA ASN A 282 -7.65 14.04 9.90
C ASN A 282 -6.92 14.35 11.22
N SER A 283 -7.02 15.59 11.70
CA SER A 283 -6.38 16.04 12.95
C SER A 283 -6.91 15.39 14.23
N LYS A 284 -7.99 14.60 14.14
CA LYS A 284 -8.58 13.83 15.24
C LYS A 284 -8.24 12.33 15.17
N ASN A 285 -7.31 11.94 14.29
CA ASN A 285 -6.97 10.54 14.00
C ASN A 285 -8.15 9.69 13.46
N GLU A 286 -9.18 10.33 12.88
CA GLU A 286 -10.19 9.60 12.11
C GLU A 286 -9.70 9.43 10.67
N ILE A 287 -10.02 8.29 10.09
CA ILE A 287 -9.57 7.86 8.77
C ILE A 287 -10.76 7.98 7.82
N ASN A 288 -10.75 8.98 6.94
CA ASN A 288 -11.66 9.04 5.81
C ASN A 288 -11.16 8.10 4.72
N VAL A 289 -12.00 7.17 4.29
CA VAL A 289 -11.66 6.18 3.27
C VAL A 289 -12.62 6.35 2.09
N LYS A 290 -12.08 6.80 0.95
CA LYS A 290 -12.77 6.69 -0.33
C LYS A 290 -12.37 5.38 -1.00
N ILE A 291 -13.33 4.48 -1.19
CA ILE A 291 -13.11 3.15 -1.77
C ILE A 291 -14.00 2.95 -2.99
N LYS A 292 -13.39 2.40 -4.04
CA LYS A 292 -14.06 1.85 -5.21
C LYS A 292 -13.61 0.40 -5.37
N ALA A 293 -14.56 -0.52 -5.20
CA ALA A 293 -14.31 -1.94 -5.30
C ALA A 293 -15.15 -2.54 -6.43
N GLU A 294 -14.50 -3.25 -7.33
CA GLU A 294 -15.09 -3.93 -8.46
C GLU A 294 -14.71 -5.41 -8.41
N VAL A 295 -15.70 -6.26 -8.61
CA VAL A 295 -15.53 -7.71 -8.76
C VAL A 295 -16.18 -8.13 -10.06
N SER A 296 -15.39 -8.69 -10.96
CA SER A 296 -15.83 -9.18 -12.26
C SER A 296 -15.36 -10.61 -12.51
N GLY A 297 -16.16 -11.35 -13.26
CA GLY A 297 -15.85 -12.71 -13.68
C GLY A 297 -16.40 -13.00 -15.07
N LEU A 298 -15.86 -14.05 -15.70
CA LEU A 298 -16.32 -14.52 -16.99
C LEU A 298 -17.72 -15.12 -16.88
N ASP A 299 -18.59 -14.77 -17.83
CA ASP A 299 -19.96 -15.26 -17.95
C ASP A 299 -20.11 -16.02 -19.26
N GLU A 300 -19.78 -17.31 -19.21
CA GLU A 300 -19.88 -18.26 -20.32
C GLU A 300 -21.32 -18.48 -20.80
N ALA A 301 -22.31 -18.29 -19.92
CA ALA A 301 -23.72 -18.49 -20.26
C ALA A 301 -24.25 -17.42 -21.22
N ASN A 302 -23.64 -16.23 -21.20
CA ASN A 302 -24.04 -15.08 -22.02
C ASN A 302 -22.97 -14.71 -23.07
N LYS A 303 -22.16 -15.68 -23.51
CA LYS A 303 -21.08 -15.45 -24.48
C LYS A 303 -21.60 -15.06 -25.87
N VAL A 304 -20.82 -14.24 -26.58
CA VAL A 304 -21.06 -13.88 -27.99
C VAL A 304 -20.01 -14.58 -28.84
N GLY A 305 -20.42 -15.59 -29.61
CA GLY A 305 -19.48 -16.50 -30.26
C GLY A 305 -18.68 -17.29 -29.21
N ASP A 306 -17.35 -17.16 -29.24
CA ASP A 306 -16.44 -17.77 -28.26
C ASP A 306 -15.91 -16.78 -27.22
N ILE A 307 -16.48 -15.58 -27.15
CA ILE A 307 -16.04 -14.54 -26.22
C ILE A 307 -17.02 -14.47 -25.05
N PRO A 308 -16.58 -14.80 -23.81
CA PRO A 308 -17.45 -14.70 -22.65
C PRO A 308 -17.86 -13.26 -22.37
N ALA A 309 -19.08 -13.08 -21.88
CA ALA A 309 -19.50 -11.82 -21.31
C ALA A 309 -18.78 -11.59 -19.96
N LEU A 310 -18.84 -10.37 -19.43
CA LEU A 310 -18.36 -10.07 -18.09
C LEU A 310 -19.54 -9.81 -17.16
N LYS A 311 -19.60 -10.57 -16.07
CA LYS A 311 -20.49 -10.28 -14.95
C LYS A 311 -19.73 -9.40 -13.96
N LYS A 312 -20.12 -8.14 -13.86
CA LYS A 312 -19.48 -7.13 -12.99
C LYS A 312 -20.38 -6.75 -11.82
N ARG A 313 -19.77 -6.62 -10.63
CA ARG A 313 -20.36 -6.05 -9.41
C ARG A 313 -19.44 -4.94 -8.94
N GLU A 314 -19.99 -3.80 -8.55
CA GLU A 314 -19.21 -2.61 -8.21
C GLU A 314 -19.86 -1.86 -7.04
N VAL A 315 -19.03 -1.36 -6.13
CA VAL A 315 -19.43 -0.46 -5.04
C VAL A 315 -18.43 0.69 -4.94
N GLU A 316 -18.94 1.90 -4.81
CA GLU A 316 -18.15 3.11 -4.59
C GLU A 316 -18.74 3.89 -3.41
N THR A 317 -17.92 4.15 -2.39
CA THR A 317 -18.37 4.81 -1.18
C THR A 317 -17.24 5.58 -0.51
N GLU A 318 -17.61 6.51 0.37
CA GLU A 318 -16.71 7.32 1.18
C GLU A 318 -17.26 7.39 2.60
N LEU A 319 -16.41 7.08 3.57
CA LEU A 319 -16.82 6.86 4.96
C LEU A 319 -15.69 7.22 5.93
N PHE A 320 -16.07 7.68 7.12
CA PHE A 320 -15.14 7.95 8.23
C PHE A 320 -15.11 6.76 9.18
N LEU A 321 -13.92 6.29 9.51
CA LEU A 321 -13.68 5.19 10.44
C LEU A 321 -12.65 5.58 11.48
N ASN A 322 -12.79 5.02 12.68
CA ASN A 322 -11.72 5.02 13.65
C ASN A 322 -10.68 3.95 13.29
N GLU A 323 -9.47 4.09 13.81
CA GLU A 323 -8.45 3.05 13.72
C GLU A 323 -8.94 1.72 14.30
N GLY A 324 -8.77 0.64 13.53
CA GLY A 324 -9.17 -0.72 13.89
C GLY A 324 -10.67 -0.99 13.76
N GLU A 325 -11.48 -0.01 13.37
CA GLU A 325 -12.92 -0.18 13.17
C GLU A 325 -13.21 -0.91 11.84
N THR A 326 -13.96 -2.00 11.90
CA THR A 326 -14.37 -2.76 10.71
C THR A 326 -15.75 -2.31 10.25
N ILE A 327 -15.86 -1.95 8.97
CA ILE A 327 -17.15 -1.75 8.29
C ILE A 327 -17.38 -2.83 7.25
N PHE A 328 -18.66 -3.11 6.98
CA PHE A 328 -19.09 -4.01 5.92
C PHE A 328 -19.93 -3.22 4.92
N LEU A 329 -19.63 -3.42 3.64
CA LEU A 329 -20.33 -2.83 2.51
C LEU A 329 -21.03 -3.99 1.77
N ALA A 330 -22.37 -4.01 1.82
CA ALA A 330 -23.21 -5.02 1.17
C ALA A 330 -24.13 -4.37 0.13
N GLY A 331 -24.31 -5.03 -1.03
CA GLY A 331 -25.17 -4.57 -2.12
C GLY A 331 -26.67 -4.67 -1.79
N LEU A 332 -27.46 -3.72 -2.33
CA LEU A 332 -28.91 -3.65 -2.13
C LEU A 332 -29.63 -4.82 -2.81
N ILE A 333 -30.45 -5.54 -2.03
CA ILE A 333 -31.22 -6.72 -2.42
C ILE A 333 -32.26 -6.38 -3.50
N LYS A 334 -32.23 -7.06 -4.66
CA LYS A 334 -33.38 -7.15 -5.57
C LYS A 334 -33.99 -8.55 -5.45
N ASN A 335 -35.25 -8.64 -5.02
CA ASN A 335 -36.00 -9.90 -4.97
C ASN A 335 -36.67 -10.16 -6.33
N GLU A 336 -36.45 -11.34 -6.91
CA GLU A 336 -37.14 -11.78 -8.13
C GLU A 336 -37.47 -13.28 -8.02
N ASP A 337 -38.52 -13.59 -7.25
CA ASP A 337 -38.88 -14.97 -6.93
C ASP A 337 -39.54 -15.64 -8.13
N SER A 338 -38.87 -16.63 -8.71
CA SER A 338 -39.41 -17.46 -9.79
C SER A 338 -39.86 -18.82 -9.24
N ARG A 339 -41.17 -19.06 -9.23
CA ARG A 339 -41.76 -20.32 -8.79
C ARG A 339 -42.29 -21.10 -9.98
N ASN A 340 -41.66 -22.23 -10.29
CA ASN A 340 -42.17 -23.16 -11.30
C ASN A 340 -42.91 -24.31 -10.61
N VAL A 341 -44.19 -24.48 -10.95
CA VAL A 341 -45.05 -25.54 -10.39
C VAL A 341 -45.54 -26.41 -11.53
N ASP A 342 -44.96 -27.60 -11.64
CA ASP A 342 -45.46 -28.64 -12.52
C ASP A 342 -46.62 -29.35 -11.81
N ARG A 343 -47.78 -29.41 -12.45
CA ARG A 343 -48.98 -30.02 -11.88
C ARG A 343 -49.77 -30.77 -12.93
N LEU A 344 -50.30 -31.93 -12.54
CA LEU A 344 -51.30 -32.63 -13.34
C LEU A 344 -52.61 -31.82 -13.31
N PRO A 345 -53.21 -31.51 -14.48
CA PRO A 345 -54.52 -30.88 -14.54
C PRO A 345 -55.54 -31.71 -13.76
N TRP A 346 -56.46 -31.06 -13.03
CA TRP A 346 -57.55 -31.66 -12.24
C TRP A 346 -57.13 -32.36 -10.93
N LEU A 347 -56.17 -33.29 -10.95
CA LEU A 347 -55.72 -34.04 -9.77
C LEU A 347 -55.08 -33.15 -8.69
N SER A 348 -54.44 -32.06 -9.11
CA SER A 348 -53.82 -31.07 -8.20
C SER A 348 -54.80 -30.21 -7.38
N ARG A 349 -56.12 -30.32 -7.62
CA ARG A 349 -57.16 -29.52 -6.95
C ARG A 349 -57.89 -30.24 -5.80
N ILE A 350 -57.61 -31.53 -5.57
CA ILE A 350 -58.30 -32.32 -4.54
C ILE A 350 -57.81 -31.86 -3.15
N PRO A 351 -58.70 -31.50 -2.20
CA PRO A 351 -58.30 -31.21 -0.82
C PRO A 351 -57.56 -32.41 -0.23
N VAL A 352 -56.51 -32.16 0.56
CA VAL A 352 -55.66 -33.19 1.20
C VAL A 352 -54.74 -33.98 0.24
N LEU A 353 -55.22 -34.41 -0.93
CA LEU A 353 -54.46 -35.27 -1.86
C LEU A 353 -53.72 -34.52 -2.99
N GLY A 354 -54.09 -33.26 -3.27
CA GLY A 354 -53.57 -32.50 -4.41
C GLY A 354 -52.09 -32.17 -4.35
N GLU A 355 -51.45 -32.26 -3.18
CA GLU A 355 -50.02 -31.97 -3.00
C GLU A 355 -49.10 -33.07 -3.54
N LEU A 356 -49.56 -34.33 -3.54
CA LEU A 356 -48.83 -35.47 -4.13
C LEU A 356 -48.72 -35.39 -5.67
N PHE A 357 -49.52 -34.51 -6.29
CA PHE A 357 -49.61 -34.32 -7.74
C PHE A 357 -49.12 -32.94 -8.20
N LYS A 358 -48.43 -32.21 -7.31
CA LYS A 358 -47.68 -30.99 -7.60
C LYS A 358 -46.20 -31.26 -7.37
N SER A 359 -45.37 -30.96 -8.36
CA SER A 359 -43.92 -30.85 -8.17
C SER A 359 -43.57 -29.36 -8.19
N THR A 360 -43.06 -28.87 -7.07
CA THR A 360 -42.61 -27.47 -6.95
C THR A 360 -41.09 -27.48 -7.00
N GLN A 361 -40.51 -26.93 -8.07
CA GLN A 361 -39.07 -26.75 -8.16
C GLN A 361 -38.72 -25.31 -7.82
N PHE A 362 -38.03 -25.11 -6.70
CA PHE A 362 -37.43 -23.83 -6.35
C PHE A 362 -36.04 -23.75 -6.99
N LYS A 363 -35.81 -22.73 -7.82
CA LYS A 363 -34.50 -22.49 -8.44
C LYS A 363 -34.08 -21.06 -8.15
N ASP A 364 -33.48 -20.85 -6.99
CA ASP A 364 -32.88 -19.57 -6.61
C ASP A 364 -31.56 -19.85 -5.89
N LYS A 365 -30.43 -19.56 -6.53
CA LYS A 365 -29.12 -19.49 -5.89
C LYS A 365 -28.63 -18.07 -6.07
N ARG A 366 -29.01 -17.20 -5.13
CA ARG A 366 -28.63 -15.78 -5.14
C ARG A 366 -27.41 -15.58 -4.25
N THR A 367 -26.37 -14.96 -4.79
CA THR A 367 -25.15 -14.61 -4.06
C THR A 367 -24.89 -13.11 -4.12
N GLU A 368 -24.54 -12.54 -2.98
CA GLU A 368 -24.30 -11.12 -2.78
C GLU A 368 -22.81 -10.86 -2.52
N LEU A 369 -22.33 -9.69 -2.96
CA LEU A 369 -20.98 -9.25 -2.67
C LEU A 369 -20.97 -8.53 -1.31
N VAL A 370 -20.12 -9.00 -0.41
CA VAL A 370 -19.88 -8.39 0.90
C VAL A 370 -18.42 -8.01 0.98
N ILE A 371 -18.14 -6.74 1.28
CA ILE A 371 -16.77 -6.24 1.45
C ILE A 371 -16.58 -5.80 2.89
N SER A 372 -15.62 -6.39 3.59
CA SER A 372 -15.15 -5.89 4.90
C SER A 372 -14.00 -4.90 4.66
N LEU A 373 -13.89 -3.87 5.51
CA LEU A 373 -12.78 -2.93 5.48
C LEU A 373 -12.40 -2.53 6.89
N THR A 374 -11.11 -2.65 7.23
CA THR A 374 -10.55 -2.24 8.52
C THR A 374 -9.28 -1.39 8.31
N PRO A 375 -9.29 -0.09 8.65
CA PRO A 375 -8.12 0.77 8.50
C PRO A 375 -7.28 0.83 9.77
N ARG A 376 -5.97 1.01 9.65
CA ARG A 376 -5.02 1.20 10.75
C ARG A 376 -4.00 2.28 10.41
N ILE A 377 -3.62 3.10 11.39
CA ILE A 377 -2.63 4.17 11.21
C ILE A 377 -1.27 3.60 11.60
N ILE A 378 -0.31 3.68 10.68
CA ILE A 378 1.06 3.26 10.95
C ILE A 378 1.87 4.52 11.29
N GLY A 379 2.16 4.70 12.58
CA GLY A 379 2.84 5.88 13.11
C GLY A 379 4.37 5.81 13.02
N GLU A 380 4.95 4.62 13.18
CA GLU A 380 6.40 4.45 13.26
C GLU A 380 6.97 3.51 12.19
N ARG A 381 8.26 3.70 11.88
CA ARG A 381 8.99 2.84 10.93
C ARG A 381 9.21 1.42 11.49
N ALA A 382 9.18 1.26 12.81
CA ALA A 382 9.24 -0.04 13.48
C ALA A 382 7.97 -0.85 13.20
N ASP A 383 6.81 -0.20 13.18
CA ASP A 383 5.52 -0.82 12.86
C ASP A 383 5.52 -1.43 11.46
N LEU A 384 6.18 -0.77 10.49
CA LEU A 384 6.32 -1.30 9.13
C LEU A 384 7.12 -2.60 9.06
N GLN A 385 8.18 -2.75 9.87
CA GLN A 385 8.97 -3.98 9.90
C GLN A 385 8.18 -5.12 10.53
N TYR A 386 7.43 -4.82 11.59
CA TYR A 386 6.54 -5.79 12.22
C TYR A 386 5.43 -6.25 11.26
N ILE A 387 4.75 -5.30 10.60
CA ILE A 387 3.69 -5.58 9.62
C ILE A 387 4.23 -6.40 8.44
N ALA A 388 5.38 -6.04 7.88
CA ALA A 388 6.01 -6.81 6.81
C ALA A 388 6.36 -8.23 7.26
N GLY A 389 6.86 -8.40 8.49
CA GLY A 389 7.12 -9.71 9.07
C GLY A 389 5.86 -10.56 9.22
N GLU A 390 4.76 -9.97 9.69
CA GLU A 390 3.47 -10.66 9.81
C GLU A 390 2.87 -11.02 8.44
N MET A 391 2.98 -10.14 7.44
CA MET A 391 2.53 -10.43 6.07
C MET A 391 3.29 -11.61 5.47
N LEU A 392 4.62 -11.66 5.63
CA LEU A 392 5.44 -12.77 5.16
C LEU A 392 5.08 -14.09 5.86
N LYS A 393 4.76 -14.06 7.16
CA LYS A 393 4.27 -15.25 7.88
C LYS A 393 2.92 -15.72 7.34
N GLN A 394 1.97 -14.81 7.14
CA GLN A 394 0.66 -15.15 6.58
C GLN A 394 0.79 -15.73 5.17
N GLU A 395 1.65 -15.15 4.33
CA GLU A 395 1.91 -15.67 2.99
C GLU A 395 2.61 -17.03 3.03
N ALA A 396 3.52 -17.27 3.98
CA ALA A 396 4.10 -18.60 4.20
C ALA A 396 3.05 -19.63 4.66
N ILE A 397 2.10 -19.24 5.52
CA ILE A 397 0.98 -20.10 5.96
C ILE A 397 0.05 -20.40 4.76
N LEU A 398 -0.34 -19.38 4.00
CA LEU A 398 -1.16 -19.51 2.80
C LEU A 398 -0.46 -20.35 1.72
N ALA A 399 0.85 -20.20 1.54
CA ALA A 399 1.64 -21.01 0.63
C ALA A 399 1.73 -22.47 1.08
N THR A 400 1.77 -22.72 2.39
CA THR A 400 1.73 -24.09 2.95
C THR A 400 0.35 -24.73 2.75
N GLN A 401 -0.73 -23.95 2.85
CA GLN A 401 -2.11 -24.41 2.58
C GLN A 401 -2.43 -24.57 1.08
N ARG A 402 -1.75 -23.81 0.22
CA ARG A 402 -1.85 -23.87 -1.25
C ARG A 402 -0.90 -24.87 -1.90
N ARG A 403 0.05 -25.41 -1.14
CA ARG A 403 0.69 -26.65 -1.58
C ARG A 403 -0.44 -27.66 -1.71
N PRO A 404 -0.61 -28.34 -2.86
CA PRO A 404 -1.36 -29.58 -2.83
C PRO A 404 -0.81 -30.40 -1.66
N PRO A 405 -1.63 -31.17 -0.92
CA PRO A 405 -1.08 -32.08 0.08
C PRO A 405 0.10 -32.76 -0.61
N ALA A 406 1.28 -32.72 0.02
CA ALA A 406 2.32 -33.64 -0.40
C ALA A 406 1.62 -34.99 -0.34
N TYR A 407 1.35 -35.60 -1.50
CA TYR A 407 0.68 -36.88 -1.55
C TYR A 407 1.42 -37.74 -0.55
N SER A 408 0.70 -38.21 0.47
CA SER A 408 1.34 -39.01 1.50
C SER A 408 1.95 -40.22 0.80
N GLU A 409 3.15 -40.66 1.20
CA GLU A 409 3.80 -41.83 0.60
C GLU A 409 2.83 -43.05 0.57
N GLU A 410 1.88 -43.10 1.52
CA GLU A 410 0.78 -44.07 1.59
C GLU A 410 -0.28 -43.91 0.46
N GLU A 411 -0.62 -42.68 0.05
CA GLU A 411 -1.54 -42.42 -1.08
C GLU A 411 -0.85 -42.59 -2.44
N GLU A 412 0.45 -42.30 -2.55
CA GLU A 412 1.23 -42.64 -3.76
C GLU A 412 1.36 -44.16 -3.95
N GLU A 413 1.52 -44.93 -2.87
CA GLU A 413 1.56 -46.41 -2.92
C GLU A 413 0.19 -47.02 -3.31
N GLU A 414 -0.94 -46.50 -2.82
CA GLU A 414 -2.28 -46.98 -3.19
C GLU A 414 -2.69 -46.63 -4.65
N GLU A 415 -2.31 -45.45 -5.16
CA GLU A 415 -2.51 -45.10 -6.58
C GLU A 415 -1.53 -45.86 -7.50
N GLU A 416 -0.30 -46.12 -7.06
CA GLU A 416 0.63 -46.98 -7.81
C GLU A 416 0.10 -48.41 -7.91
N GLU A 417 -0.38 -49.03 -6.82
CA GLU A 417 -0.94 -50.39 -6.84
C GLU A 417 -2.21 -50.53 -7.72
N SER A 418 -3.00 -49.47 -7.87
CA SER A 418 -4.21 -49.46 -8.71
C SER A 418 -3.99 -49.03 -10.17
N SER A 419 -2.74 -48.68 -10.53
CA SER A 419 -2.35 -48.27 -11.87
C SER A 419 -2.30 -49.43 -12.88
N PRO A 420 -2.67 -49.23 -14.16
CA PRO A 420 -2.44 -50.22 -15.22
C PRO A 420 -0.98 -50.69 -15.32
N PHE A 421 -0.04 -49.89 -14.84
CA PHE A 421 1.38 -50.23 -14.76
C PHE A 421 1.69 -51.23 -13.64
N ALA A 422 1.07 -51.13 -12.46
CA ALA A 422 1.26 -52.11 -11.38
C ALA A 422 0.65 -53.46 -11.71
N TYR A 423 -0.53 -53.49 -12.34
CA TYR A 423 -1.09 -54.73 -12.87
C TYR A 423 -0.14 -55.39 -13.89
N TYR A 424 0.50 -54.59 -14.76
CA TYR A 424 1.48 -55.11 -15.70
C TYR A 424 2.78 -55.56 -15.02
N SER A 425 3.28 -54.82 -14.03
CA SER A 425 4.48 -55.17 -13.25
C SER A 425 4.30 -56.50 -12.52
N SER A 426 3.17 -56.71 -11.84
CA SER A 426 2.88 -57.96 -11.11
C SER A 426 2.82 -59.19 -12.03
N MET A 427 2.31 -59.05 -13.27
CA MET A 427 2.35 -60.12 -14.26
C MET A 427 3.80 -60.45 -14.69
N VAL A 428 4.61 -59.42 -14.92
CA VAL A 428 6.03 -59.57 -15.29
C VAL A 428 6.82 -60.23 -14.15
N GLU A 429 6.61 -59.78 -12.91
CA GLU A 429 7.16 -60.37 -11.70
C GLU A 429 6.79 -61.85 -11.55
N THR A 430 5.52 -62.20 -11.78
CA THR A 430 5.05 -63.59 -11.70
C THR A 430 5.74 -64.48 -12.73
N ILE A 431 5.93 -63.98 -13.96
CA ILE A 431 6.64 -64.72 -15.02
C ILE A 431 8.10 -64.93 -14.63
N ILE A 432 8.77 -63.88 -14.13
CA ILE A 432 10.17 -63.97 -13.70
C ILE A 432 10.28 -64.94 -12.53
N ALA A 433 9.44 -64.81 -11.50
CA ALA A 433 9.42 -65.70 -10.34
C ALA A 433 9.25 -67.18 -10.73
N SER A 434 8.45 -67.48 -11.77
CA SER A 434 8.29 -68.85 -12.29
C SER A 434 9.55 -69.42 -12.97
N ARG A 435 10.51 -68.56 -13.34
CA ARG A 435 11.78 -68.90 -13.98
C ARG A 435 12.98 -68.82 -13.03
N VAL A 436 12.81 -68.22 -11.86
CA VAL A 436 13.87 -68.09 -10.86
C VAL A 436 14.25 -69.48 -10.35
N ALA A 437 15.48 -69.88 -10.64
CA ALA A 437 16.09 -71.09 -10.10
C ALA A 437 17.11 -70.69 -9.02
N TYR A 438 16.89 -71.14 -7.78
CA TYR A 438 17.80 -70.88 -6.67
C TYR A 438 19.07 -71.74 -6.85
N PRO A 439 20.27 -71.13 -7.03
CA PRO A 439 21.51 -71.88 -7.25
C PRO A 439 21.84 -72.84 -6.09
N ALA A 440 22.24 -74.07 -6.42
CA ALA A 440 22.59 -75.09 -5.42
C ALA A 440 23.69 -74.63 -4.45
N GLN A 441 24.70 -73.91 -4.95
CA GLN A 441 25.78 -73.36 -4.12
C GLN A 441 25.27 -72.33 -3.09
N ALA A 442 24.29 -71.51 -3.49
CA ALA A 442 23.69 -70.51 -2.62
C ALA A 442 22.74 -71.18 -1.60
N GLN A 443 22.06 -72.27 -1.97
CA GLN A 443 21.24 -73.06 -1.04
C GLN A 443 22.09 -73.75 0.04
N GLU A 444 23.20 -74.37 -0.33
CA GLU A 444 24.15 -75.00 0.61
C GLU A 444 24.75 -73.97 1.59
N ALA A 445 25.03 -72.77 1.09
CA ALA A 445 25.55 -71.65 1.89
C ALA A 445 24.46 -70.85 2.62
N GLN A 446 23.19 -71.26 2.52
CA GLN A 446 22.03 -70.56 3.11
C GLN A 446 21.98 -69.06 2.76
N GLN A 447 22.35 -68.71 1.53
CA GLN A 447 22.42 -67.33 1.05
C GLN A 447 21.06 -66.83 0.58
N GLU A 448 20.45 -65.93 1.32
CA GLU A 448 19.20 -65.27 0.95
C GLU A 448 19.44 -63.81 0.55
N GLY A 449 18.61 -63.30 -0.34
CA GLY A 449 18.71 -61.93 -0.80
C GLY A 449 17.70 -61.59 -1.88
N THR A 450 17.57 -60.30 -2.13
CA THR A 450 16.74 -59.76 -3.21
C THR A 450 17.65 -59.05 -4.21
N VAL A 451 17.52 -59.39 -5.49
CA VAL A 451 18.19 -58.69 -6.60
C VAL A 451 17.15 -57.81 -7.27
N LYS A 452 17.40 -56.51 -7.44
CA LYS A 452 16.50 -55.66 -8.27
C LYS A 452 17.05 -55.56 -9.68
N ILE A 453 16.22 -55.91 -10.66
CA ILE A 453 16.58 -55.91 -12.08
C ILE A 453 15.75 -54.86 -12.81
N ASP A 454 16.43 -53.97 -13.53
CA ASP A 454 15.80 -53.07 -14.49
C ASP A 454 15.61 -53.79 -15.83
N LEU A 455 14.38 -53.74 -16.33
CA LEU A 455 13.93 -54.32 -17.59
C LEU A 455 13.54 -53.20 -18.55
N HIS A 456 14.01 -53.26 -19.80
CA HIS A 456 13.50 -52.40 -20.87
C HIS A 456 12.69 -53.25 -21.83
N LEU A 457 11.37 -53.10 -21.82
CA LEU A 457 10.43 -53.86 -22.64
C LEU A 457 9.89 -53.00 -23.80
N LEU A 458 9.66 -53.64 -24.94
CA LEU A 458 8.91 -53.07 -26.07
C LEU A 458 7.42 -53.40 -25.91
N SER A 459 6.54 -52.61 -26.52
CA SER A 459 5.08 -52.79 -26.41
C SER A 459 4.55 -54.13 -26.89
N ASN A 460 5.33 -54.87 -27.68
CA ASN A 460 5.05 -56.24 -28.11
C ASN A 460 5.58 -57.32 -27.15
N GLY A 461 6.06 -56.94 -25.95
CA GLY A 461 6.56 -57.85 -24.94
C GLY A 461 8.02 -58.31 -25.13
N ARG A 462 8.74 -57.78 -26.11
CA ARG A 462 10.16 -58.13 -26.31
C ARG A 462 11.06 -57.40 -25.31
N LEU A 463 11.99 -58.14 -24.70
CA LEU A 463 13.06 -57.57 -23.90
C LEU A 463 14.12 -56.91 -24.80
N LYS A 464 14.36 -55.62 -24.57
CA LYS A 464 15.39 -54.83 -25.24
C LYS A 464 16.69 -54.85 -24.45
N GLU A 465 16.60 -54.76 -23.12
CA GLU A 465 17.74 -54.74 -22.21
C GLU A 465 17.32 -55.20 -20.81
N ALA A 466 18.23 -55.85 -20.08
CA ALA A 466 18.07 -56.15 -18.66
C ALA A 466 19.40 -55.92 -17.93
N SER A 467 19.35 -55.25 -16.79
CA SER A 467 20.54 -54.94 -15.98
C SER A 467 20.23 -55.01 -14.49
N ILE A 468 21.25 -55.35 -13.70
CA ILE A 468 21.14 -55.37 -12.23
C ILE A 468 21.21 -53.93 -11.74
N ARG A 469 20.15 -53.48 -11.07
CA ARG A 469 20.07 -52.18 -10.43
C ARG A 469 20.61 -52.23 -9.01
N GLU A 470 20.20 -53.24 -8.24
CA GLU A 470 20.68 -53.49 -6.89
C GLU A 470 21.08 -54.96 -6.74
N SER A 471 22.35 -55.17 -6.35
CA SER A 471 22.91 -56.49 -6.05
C SER A 471 22.38 -57.02 -4.72
N SER A 472 22.19 -58.34 -4.64
CA SER A 472 21.89 -59.06 -3.39
C SER A 472 23.09 -59.15 -2.44
N GLY A 473 24.29 -58.76 -2.89
CA GLY A 473 25.56 -58.99 -2.20
C GLY A 473 26.19 -60.36 -2.51
N TYR A 474 25.51 -61.23 -3.26
CA TYR A 474 26.01 -62.54 -3.67
C TYR A 474 25.96 -62.70 -5.20
N SER A 475 27.14 -62.86 -5.83
CA SER A 475 27.25 -62.96 -7.30
C SER A 475 26.45 -64.13 -7.88
N SER A 476 26.34 -65.24 -7.14
CA SER A 476 25.56 -66.42 -7.50
C SER A 476 24.06 -66.12 -7.65
N LEU A 477 23.51 -65.31 -6.75
CA LEU A 477 22.10 -64.90 -6.79
C LEU A 477 21.86 -63.82 -7.86
N ASP A 478 22.79 -62.88 -8.00
CA ASP A 478 22.74 -61.83 -9.02
C ASP A 478 22.74 -62.41 -10.45
N GLU A 479 23.64 -63.36 -10.73
CA GLU A 479 23.70 -64.07 -12.01
C GLU A 479 22.43 -64.88 -12.27
N ALA A 480 21.91 -65.58 -11.25
CA ALA A 480 20.70 -66.37 -11.37
C ALA A 480 19.46 -65.52 -11.63
N ALA A 481 19.36 -64.36 -10.99
CA ALA A 481 18.28 -63.41 -11.22
C ALA A 481 18.32 -62.84 -12.64
N LEU A 482 19.51 -62.46 -13.11
CA LEU A 482 19.70 -61.92 -14.46
C LEU A 482 19.38 -62.98 -15.53
N SER A 483 19.79 -64.24 -15.32
CA SER A 483 19.44 -65.36 -16.20
C SER A 483 17.92 -65.58 -16.26
N ALA A 484 17.25 -65.61 -15.09
CA ALA A 484 15.81 -65.85 -15.02
C ALA A 484 15.00 -64.83 -15.84
N VAL A 485 15.49 -63.58 -15.91
CA VAL A 485 14.91 -62.51 -16.72
C VAL A 485 15.20 -62.66 -18.21
N GLN A 486 16.44 -63.03 -18.57
CA GLN A 486 16.89 -63.16 -19.96
C GLN A 486 16.34 -64.43 -20.63
N ASP A 487 16.06 -65.47 -19.86
CA ASP A 487 15.49 -66.74 -20.33
C ASP A 487 13.99 -66.66 -20.66
N VAL A 488 13.35 -65.52 -20.38
CA VAL A 488 11.96 -65.26 -20.78
C VAL A 488 11.91 -64.99 -22.29
N ALA A 489 11.39 -65.95 -23.06
CA ALA A 489 11.29 -65.86 -24.52
C ALA A 489 10.53 -64.61 -25.00
N ALA A 490 9.44 -64.23 -24.31
CA ALA A 490 8.73 -62.96 -24.50
C ALA A 490 7.85 -62.67 -23.28
N TYR A 491 7.81 -61.41 -22.86
CA TYR A 491 6.87 -60.91 -21.87
C TYR A 491 5.49 -60.64 -22.51
N PRO A 492 4.41 -60.47 -21.73
CA PRO A 492 3.11 -60.11 -22.27
C PRO A 492 3.18 -58.77 -23.01
N SER A 493 2.44 -58.62 -24.12
CA SER A 493 2.27 -57.31 -24.76
C SER A 493 1.62 -56.32 -23.80
N PHE A 494 1.85 -55.03 -24.01
CA PHE A 494 1.29 -54.00 -23.14
C PHE A 494 -0.23 -53.99 -23.24
N PRO A 495 -0.96 -53.92 -22.11
CA PRO A 495 -2.41 -53.69 -22.09
C PRO A 495 -2.77 -52.43 -22.88
N SER A 496 -3.98 -52.37 -23.43
CA SER A 496 -4.44 -51.23 -24.25
C SER A 496 -4.45 -49.88 -23.49
N GLN A 497 -4.43 -49.92 -22.17
CA GLN A 497 -4.31 -48.76 -21.27
C GLN A 497 -2.90 -48.16 -21.25
N ILE A 498 -1.87 -48.94 -21.61
CA ILE A 498 -0.48 -48.48 -21.71
C ILE A 498 -0.19 -48.10 -23.17
N THR A 499 -0.18 -46.80 -23.46
CA THR A 499 0.00 -46.26 -24.82
C THR A 499 1.46 -46.12 -25.26
N GLN A 500 2.40 -46.31 -24.33
CA GLN A 500 3.83 -46.22 -24.56
C GLN A 500 4.32 -47.34 -25.49
N LYS A 501 5.30 -47.02 -26.36
CA LYS A 501 5.95 -48.00 -27.24
C LYS A 501 7.02 -48.83 -26.55
N GLU A 502 7.56 -48.31 -25.45
CA GLU A 502 8.59 -48.95 -24.64
C GLU A 502 8.31 -48.63 -23.16
N LEU A 503 8.65 -49.55 -22.26
CA LEU A 503 8.46 -49.41 -20.81
C LEU A 503 9.72 -49.86 -20.08
N ARG A 504 10.06 -49.16 -19.00
CA ARG A 504 11.11 -49.56 -18.06
C ARG A 504 10.49 -49.98 -16.75
N LEU A 505 10.82 -51.17 -16.27
CA LEU A 505 10.31 -51.75 -15.02
C LEU A 505 11.49 -52.14 -14.13
N SER A 506 11.34 -51.97 -12.82
CA SER A 506 12.31 -52.46 -11.83
C SER A 506 11.66 -53.59 -11.04
N VAL A 507 12.11 -54.82 -11.24
CA VAL A 507 11.49 -56.02 -10.67
C VAL A 507 12.39 -56.63 -9.60
N PRO A 508 11.87 -56.89 -8.39
CA PRO A 508 12.60 -57.63 -7.37
C PRO A 508 12.56 -59.15 -7.63
N VAL A 509 13.72 -59.79 -7.63
CA VAL A 509 13.88 -61.25 -7.65
C VAL A 509 14.33 -61.69 -6.26
N VAL A 510 13.47 -62.43 -5.56
CA VAL A 510 13.68 -62.81 -4.16
C VAL A 510 14.11 -64.27 -4.05
N PHE A 511 15.24 -64.53 -3.39
CA PHE A 511 15.71 -65.87 -3.02
C PHE A 511 15.54 -66.08 -1.52
N LYS A 512 14.66 -67.02 -1.13
CA LYS A 512 14.43 -67.43 0.25
C LYS A 512 14.58 -68.93 0.39
N SER A 513 15.23 -69.38 1.47
CA SER A 513 15.36 -70.79 1.80
C SER A 513 14.03 -71.30 2.36
N TYR A 514 13.40 -72.24 1.66
CA TYR A 514 12.25 -72.94 2.21
C TYR A 514 12.75 -74.10 3.07
N VAL A 515 12.64 -73.96 4.39
CA VAL A 515 12.76 -75.11 5.30
C VAL A 515 11.57 -76.02 5.02
N LYS A 516 11.83 -77.17 4.40
CA LYS A 516 10.82 -78.19 4.17
C LYS A 516 10.47 -78.79 5.54
N ASN A 517 9.32 -78.42 6.10
CA ASN A 517 8.75 -79.15 7.23
C ASN A 517 8.45 -80.57 6.74
N GLU A 518 9.18 -81.56 7.23
CA GLU A 518 8.81 -82.99 7.15
C GLU A 518 7.61 -83.31 8.05
#